data_AF-A0AAU9W522-F1
#
_entry.id   AF-A0AAU9W522-F1
#
_cell.length_a   1.000
_cell.length_b   1.000
_cell.length_c   1.000
_cell.angle_alpha   90.00
_cell.angle_beta   90.00
_cell.angle_gamma   90.00
#
_symmetry.space_group_name_H-M   'P 1'
#
loop_
_entity.id
_entity.type
_entity.pdbx_description
1 polymer ?
#
loop_
_entity_poly.entity_id
_entity_poly.type
_entity_poly.pdbx_seq_one_letter_code
_entity_poly.pdbx_strand_id
1 'polypeptide(L)'
;MPLKRQQYDRIAAGQYTKARKSLQEEFAREKASLSQLSKEVKTLQRKVQRLDDKVNKLRMTAFLTHVHPPTNTVSPETLERRCKETFEAAMKIHGGTISNKRPALDGLYHTISKKCKTSVLGDFVLSNSRVTNYIIKQCKKNQLAEFECSKDNVSLSIATYYTSGVMGKRKYQAVRLTSSMKSSDAKRGGKTAIKFMPNCPIPKPFTYNSLVNEIKKIDVEKVYSMEEEFSTDVDDENIIGCFRDLREYLP
;
A
#
# COMPACT_ATOMS: atom_id res chain seq x y z
N MET A 1 44.94 -0.08 -93.58
CA MET A 1 44.06 -1.25 -93.35
C MET A 1 43.17 -0.98 -92.15
N PRO A 2 41.90 -1.42 -92.10
CA PRO A 2 40.99 -1.07 -91.02
C PRO A 2 41.30 -1.88 -89.75
N LEU A 3 41.40 -1.21 -88.61
CA LEU A 3 41.52 -1.84 -87.29
C LEU A 3 40.16 -2.43 -86.89
N LYS A 4 40.05 -3.77 -86.88
CA LYS A 4 38.89 -4.49 -86.33
C LYS A 4 38.78 -4.19 -84.84
N ARG A 5 37.67 -3.58 -84.41
CA ARG A 5 37.35 -3.39 -83.00
C ARG A 5 37.07 -4.75 -82.37
N GLN A 6 37.84 -5.14 -81.35
CA GLN A 6 37.50 -6.23 -80.45
C GLN A 6 36.22 -5.85 -79.68
N GLN A 7 35.16 -6.63 -79.87
CA GLN A 7 33.97 -6.57 -79.03
C GLN A 7 34.31 -7.25 -77.70
N TYR A 8 34.37 -6.46 -76.64
CA TYR A 8 34.43 -6.97 -75.27
C TYR A 8 33.03 -7.38 -74.82
N ASP A 9 32.91 -8.58 -74.24
CA ASP A 9 31.68 -9.07 -73.64
C ASP A 9 31.22 -8.12 -72.53
N ARG A 10 30.01 -7.56 -72.69
CA ARG A 10 29.43 -6.65 -71.70
C ARG A 10 29.10 -7.44 -70.44
N ILE A 11 29.84 -7.18 -69.37
CA ILE A 11 29.53 -7.66 -68.03
C ILE A 11 28.06 -7.34 -67.72
N ALA A 12 27.28 -8.36 -67.31
CA ALA A 12 25.87 -8.26 -67.01
C ALA A 12 25.61 -7.52 -65.67
N ALA A 13 26.15 -6.31 -65.52
CA ALA A 13 26.06 -5.48 -64.32
C ALA A 13 24.61 -5.25 -63.86
N GLY A 14 23.65 -5.23 -64.79
CA GLY A 14 22.22 -5.13 -64.50
C GLY A 14 21.61 -6.35 -63.81
N GLN A 15 22.19 -7.55 -63.96
CA GLN A 15 21.74 -8.75 -63.25
C GLN A 15 22.26 -8.76 -61.81
N TYR A 16 23.52 -8.35 -61.61
CA TYR A 16 24.12 -8.22 -60.27
C TYR A 16 23.40 -7.19 -59.40
N THR A 17 23.01 -6.03 -59.95
CA THR A 17 22.28 -5.01 -59.21
C THR A 17 20.88 -5.49 -58.81
N LYS A 18 20.19 -6.24 -59.67
CA LYS A 18 18.90 -6.88 -59.35
C LYS A 18 19.03 -7.91 -58.24
N ALA A 19 20.02 -8.81 -58.33
CA ALA A 19 20.27 -9.81 -57.30
C ALA A 19 20.60 -9.18 -55.94
N ARG A 20 21.46 -8.15 -55.93
CA ARG A 20 21.81 -7.39 -54.72
C ARG A 20 20.60 -6.73 -54.07
N LYS A 21 19.73 -6.10 -54.87
CA LYS A 21 18.50 -5.46 -54.36
C LYS A 21 17.54 -6.49 -53.77
N SER A 22 17.35 -7.63 -54.44
CA SER A 22 16.53 -8.73 -53.94
C SER A 22 17.03 -9.25 -52.58
N LEU A 23 18.34 -9.47 -52.44
CA LEU A 23 18.95 -9.93 -51.20
C LEU A 23 18.77 -8.92 -50.06
N GLN A 24 18.86 -7.63 -50.37
CA GLN A 24 18.69 -6.56 -49.39
C GLN A 24 17.23 -6.45 -48.90
N GLU A 25 16.26 -6.66 -49.79
CA GLU A 25 14.84 -6.70 -49.44
C GLU A 25 14.49 -7.94 -48.60
N GLU A 26 15.11 -9.09 -48.88
CA GLU A 26 14.98 -10.30 -48.09
C GLU A 26 15.55 -10.12 -46.67
N PHE A 27 16.77 -9.58 -46.57
CA PHE A 27 17.40 -9.26 -45.28
C PHE A 27 16.58 -8.27 -44.46
N ALA A 28 15.98 -7.26 -45.09
CA ALA A 28 15.10 -6.30 -44.43
C ALA A 28 13.83 -6.97 -43.87
N ARG A 29 13.24 -7.91 -44.62
CA ARG A 29 12.08 -8.69 -44.17
C ARG A 29 12.44 -9.60 -43.00
N GLU A 30 13.55 -10.32 -43.08
CA GLU A 30 14.00 -11.21 -42.00
C GLU A 30 14.30 -10.43 -40.72
N LYS A 31 14.96 -9.27 -40.83
CA LYS A 31 15.22 -8.38 -39.69
C LYS A 31 13.93 -7.86 -39.05
N ALA A 32 12.89 -7.57 -39.84
CA ALA A 32 11.58 -7.19 -39.32
C ALA A 32 10.90 -8.35 -38.57
N SER A 33 10.94 -9.56 -39.13
CA SER A 33 10.42 -10.78 -38.50
C SER A 33 11.14 -11.09 -37.18
N LEU A 34 12.47 -10.99 -37.13
CA LEU A 34 13.25 -11.17 -35.90
C LEU A 34 12.89 -10.12 -34.83
N SER A 35 12.66 -8.87 -35.24
CA SER A 35 12.21 -7.81 -34.33
C SER A 35 10.83 -8.11 -33.74
N GLN A 36 9.91 -8.63 -34.53
CA GLN A 36 8.60 -9.06 -34.06
C GLN A 36 8.69 -10.24 -33.10
N LEU A 37 9.45 -11.28 -33.45
CA LEU A 37 9.66 -12.45 -32.60
C LEU A 37 10.31 -12.07 -31.26
N SER A 38 11.27 -11.15 -31.27
CA SER A 38 11.88 -10.61 -30.03
C SER A 38 10.85 -9.95 -29.11
N LYS A 39 9.86 -9.22 -29.66
CA LYS A 39 8.77 -8.63 -28.87
C LYS A 39 7.86 -9.70 -28.28
N GLU A 40 7.57 -10.77 -29.03
CA GLU A 40 6.77 -11.89 -28.57
C GLU A 40 7.46 -12.66 -27.42
N VAL A 41 8.76 -12.96 -27.57
CA VAL A 41 9.56 -13.60 -26.52
C VAL A 41 9.55 -12.78 -25.23
N LYS A 42 9.76 -11.46 -25.31
CA LYS A 42 9.67 -10.57 -24.14
C LYS A 42 8.29 -10.58 -23.50
N THR A 43 7.24 -10.69 -24.30
CA THR A 43 5.85 -10.76 -23.81
C THR A 43 5.58 -12.08 -23.10
N LEU A 44 6.08 -13.19 -23.65
CA LEU A 44 5.98 -14.52 -23.03
C LEU A 44 6.78 -14.61 -21.73
N GLN A 45 8.01 -14.10 -21.69
CA GLN A 45 8.81 -14.02 -20.48
C GLN A 45 8.07 -13.28 -19.35
N ARG A 46 7.41 -12.16 -19.67
CA ARG A 46 6.56 -11.44 -18.69
C ARG A 46 5.35 -12.26 -18.23
N LYS A 47 4.75 -13.09 -19.09
CA LYS A 47 3.64 -13.99 -18.71
C LYS A 47 4.12 -15.10 -17.79
N VAL A 48 5.27 -15.72 -18.08
CA VAL A 48 5.89 -16.74 -17.23
C VAL A 48 6.17 -16.17 -15.84
N GLN A 49 6.82 -15.00 -15.76
CA GLN A 49 7.08 -14.34 -14.47
C GLN A 49 5.80 -14.11 -13.65
N ARG A 50 4.72 -13.63 -14.29
CA ARG A 50 3.43 -13.44 -13.61
C ARG A 50 2.79 -14.75 -13.13
N LEU A 51 3.01 -15.84 -13.86
CA LEU A 51 2.53 -17.17 -13.46
C LEU A 51 3.35 -17.71 -12.29
N ASP A 52 4.68 -17.57 -12.32
CA ASP A 52 5.55 -17.93 -11.20
C ASP A 52 5.19 -17.15 -9.93
N ASP A 53 4.93 -15.85 -10.04
CA ASP A 53 4.46 -15.03 -8.91
C ASP A 53 3.12 -15.55 -8.36
N LYS A 54 2.19 -15.99 -9.23
CA LYS A 54 0.91 -16.59 -8.81
C LYS A 54 1.09 -17.95 -8.15
N VAL A 55 1.93 -18.81 -8.71
CA VAL A 55 2.23 -20.14 -8.16
C VAL A 55 2.90 -20.00 -6.79
N ASN A 56 3.87 -19.09 -6.66
CA ASN A 56 4.52 -18.81 -5.38
C ASN A 56 3.52 -18.27 -4.35
N LYS A 57 2.59 -17.39 -4.75
CA LYS A 57 1.53 -16.91 -3.86
C LYS A 57 0.60 -18.03 -3.41
N LEU A 58 0.23 -18.96 -4.31
CA LEU A 58 -0.59 -20.12 -3.99
C LEU A 58 0.14 -21.11 -3.06
N ARG A 59 1.41 -21.40 -3.32
CA ARG A 59 2.27 -22.23 -2.45
C ARG A 59 2.41 -21.62 -1.06
N MET A 60 2.62 -20.32 -0.96
CA MET A 60 2.65 -19.61 0.33
C MET A 60 1.31 -19.69 1.07
N THR A 61 0.17 -19.59 0.37
CA THR A 61 -1.13 -19.77 1.02
C THR A 61 -1.40 -21.20 1.50
N ALA A 62 -0.81 -22.21 0.85
CA ALA A 62 -0.94 -23.62 1.23
C ALA A 62 0.01 -24.03 2.37
N PHE A 63 1.21 -23.44 2.45
CA PHE A 63 2.15 -23.67 3.57
C PHE A 63 1.72 -22.98 4.87
N LEU A 64 0.89 -21.93 4.80
CA LEU A 64 0.42 -21.16 5.95
C LEU A 64 -0.81 -21.77 6.66
N THR A 65 -1.35 -22.89 6.17
CA THR A 65 -2.48 -23.62 6.77
C THR A 65 -2.07 -24.78 7.69
N HIS A 66 -0.85 -24.82 8.20
CA HIS A 66 -0.53 -25.72 9.31
C HIS A 66 -1.16 -25.17 10.60
N VAL A 67 -2.47 -25.39 10.76
CA VAL A 67 -3.02 -25.52 12.11
C VAL A 67 -2.37 -26.78 12.65
N HIS A 68 -1.61 -26.68 13.75
CA HIS A 68 -1.14 -27.89 14.40
C HIS A 68 -2.37 -28.74 14.73
N PRO A 69 -2.55 -29.91 14.09
CA PRO A 69 -3.57 -30.82 14.56
C PRO A 69 -3.24 -31.13 16.03
N PRO A 70 -4.25 -31.49 16.86
CA PRO A 70 -3.93 -32.05 18.16
C PRO A 70 -2.90 -33.17 17.94
N THR A 71 -1.94 -33.33 18.86
CA THR A 71 -0.76 -34.22 18.80
C THR A 71 -1.14 -35.72 18.76
N ASN A 72 -2.19 -36.05 18.02
CA ASN A 72 -2.89 -37.31 18.06
C ASN A 72 -2.48 -38.14 16.84
N THR A 73 -2.08 -39.35 17.16
CA THR A 73 -1.70 -40.50 16.34
C THR A 73 -2.81 -41.04 15.42
N VAL A 74 -3.76 -40.21 14.96
CA VAL A 74 -4.99 -40.64 14.25
C VAL A 74 -5.01 -40.16 12.79
N SER A 75 -5.69 -40.92 11.93
CA SER A 75 -5.79 -40.63 10.50
C SER A 75 -6.54 -39.31 10.22
N PRO A 76 -6.21 -38.61 9.12
CA PRO A 76 -6.92 -37.40 8.69
C PRO A 76 -8.44 -37.57 8.57
N GLU A 77 -8.90 -38.70 8.03
CA GLU A 77 -10.33 -39.02 7.89
C GLU A 77 -11.05 -39.09 9.24
N THR A 78 -10.38 -39.64 10.25
CA THR A 78 -10.94 -39.71 11.61
C THR A 78 -11.06 -38.32 12.22
N LEU A 79 -10.08 -37.45 11.98
CA LEU A 79 -10.11 -36.07 12.46
C LEU A 79 -11.25 -35.28 11.81
N GLU A 80 -11.43 -35.43 10.50
CA GLU A 80 -12.51 -34.79 9.76
C GLU A 80 -13.89 -35.24 10.25
N ARG A 81 -14.08 -36.56 10.43
CA ARG A 81 -15.31 -37.12 11.01
C ARG A 81 -15.60 -36.53 12.39
N ARG A 82 -14.62 -36.52 13.30
CA ARG A 82 -14.77 -35.97 14.66
C ARG A 82 -15.10 -34.47 14.64
N CYS A 83 -14.49 -33.71 13.74
CA CYS A 83 -14.77 -32.29 13.57
C CYS A 83 -16.23 -32.06 13.16
N LYS A 84 -16.72 -32.85 12.19
CA LYS A 84 -18.11 -32.81 11.73
C LYS A 84 -19.10 -33.15 12.85
N GLU A 85 -18.89 -34.27 13.54
CA GLU A 85 -19.74 -34.72 14.65
C GLU A 85 -19.80 -33.68 15.78
N THR A 86 -18.64 -33.09 16.13
CA THR A 86 -18.56 -32.03 17.14
C THR A 86 -19.37 -30.80 16.72
N PHE A 87 -19.24 -30.38 15.47
CA PHE A 87 -19.97 -29.23 14.95
C PHE A 87 -21.48 -29.49 14.92
N GLU A 88 -21.92 -30.67 14.48
CA GLU A 88 -23.34 -31.06 14.49
C GLU A 88 -23.93 -31.10 15.90
N ALA A 89 -23.16 -31.58 16.89
CA ALA A 89 -23.57 -31.53 18.29
C ALA A 89 -23.73 -30.06 18.78
N ALA A 90 -22.77 -29.19 18.45
CA ALA A 90 -22.85 -27.78 18.78
C ALA A 90 -24.05 -27.07 18.14
N MET A 91 -24.41 -27.45 16.90
CA MET A 91 -25.61 -26.97 16.22
C MET A 91 -26.87 -27.32 17.00
N LYS A 92 -26.99 -28.56 17.49
CA LYS A 92 -28.13 -29.01 18.30
C LYS A 92 -28.20 -28.30 19.66
N ILE A 93 -27.06 -28.12 20.33
CA ILE A 93 -26.98 -27.54 21.68
C ILE A 93 -27.25 -26.03 21.66
N HIS A 94 -26.66 -25.29 20.72
CA HIS A 94 -26.72 -23.83 20.68
C HIS A 94 -27.81 -23.29 19.74
N GLY A 95 -28.65 -24.16 19.17
CA GLY A 95 -29.76 -23.74 18.30
C GLY A 95 -29.34 -23.27 16.90
N GLY A 96 -28.25 -23.80 16.36
CA GLY A 96 -27.84 -23.55 14.98
C GLY A 96 -28.71 -24.32 13.97
N THR A 97 -29.00 -23.70 12.82
CA THR A 97 -29.69 -24.34 11.69
C THR A 97 -28.80 -24.42 10.44
N ILE A 98 -29.18 -25.24 9.46
CA ILE A 98 -28.41 -25.35 8.19
C ILE A 98 -28.22 -23.97 7.53
N SER A 99 -29.24 -23.10 7.62
CA SER A 99 -29.21 -21.72 7.11
C SER A 99 -28.44 -20.76 8.01
N ASN A 100 -28.51 -20.92 9.34
CA ASN A 100 -27.80 -20.07 10.29
C ASN A 100 -26.95 -20.87 11.27
N LYS A 101 -25.67 -20.99 10.94
CA LYS A 101 -24.64 -21.68 11.73
C LYS A 101 -24.03 -20.83 12.86
N ARG A 102 -24.36 -19.54 12.93
CA ARG A 102 -23.75 -18.58 13.85
C ARG A 102 -23.89 -18.96 15.33
N PRO A 103 -25.07 -19.41 15.82
CA PRO A 103 -25.22 -19.77 17.23
C PRO A 103 -24.27 -20.89 17.69
N ALA A 104 -24.06 -21.90 16.84
CA ALA A 104 -23.11 -22.99 17.13
C ALA A 104 -21.66 -22.52 17.20
N LEU A 105 -21.25 -21.65 16.28
CA LEU A 105 -19.91 -21.08 16.27
C LEU A 105 -19.65 -20.20 17.51
N ASP A 106 -20.62 -19.35 17.87
CA ASP A 106 -20.52 -18.49 19.05
C ASP A 106 -20.51 -19.32 20.34
N GLY A 107 -21.31 -20.40 20.42
CA GLY A 107 -21.32 -21.33 21.55
C GLY A 107 -20.02 -22.13 21.71
N LEU A 108 -19.44 -22.61 20.61
CA LEU A 108 -18.11 -23.26 20.62
C LEU A 108 -17.03 -22.29 21.09
N TYR A 109 -17.04 -21.05 20.57
CA TYR A 109 -16.10 -20.01 20.99
C TYR A 109 -16.28 -19.63 22.48
N HIS A 110 -17.51 -19.49 22.94
CA HIS A 110 -17.80 -19.21 24.35
C HIS A 110 -17.31 -20.34 25.25
N THR A 111 -17.52 -21.60 24.84
CA THR A 111 -17.06 -22.77 25.58
C THR A 111 -15.54 -22.79 25.69
N ILE A 112 -14.81 -22.64 24.58
CA ILE A 112 -13.33 -22.66 24.61
C ILE A 112 -12.77 -21.46 25.37
N SER A 113 -13.35 -20.26 25.21
CA SER A 113 -12.91 -19.07 25.95
C SER A 113 -13.15 -19.16 27.46
N LYS A 114 -14.21 -19.88 27.89
CA LYS A 114 -14.49 -20.09 29.31
C LYS A 114 -13.66 -21.21 29.94
N LYS A 115 -13.33 -22.26 29.16
CA LYS A 115 -12.63 -23.46 29.66
C LYS A 115 -11.12 -23.41 29.49
N CYS A 116 -10.60 -22.65 28.52
CA CYS A 116 -9.15 -22.51 28.29
C CYS A 116 -8.59 -21.25 28.95
N LYS A 117 -7.33 -21.33 29.38
CA LYS A 117 -6.56 -20.14 29.79
C LYS A 117 -6.28 -19.25 28.58
N THR A 118 -6.25 -17.94 28.78
CA THR A 118 -6.00 -16.95 27.72
C THR A 118 -4.69 -17.19 26.98
N SER A 119 -3.63 -17.62 27.67
CA SER A 119 -2.34 -17.95 27.05
C SER A 119 -2.48 -19.07 26.02
N VAL A 120 -3.13 -20.17 26.40
CA VAL A 120 -3.36 -21.34 25.54
C VAL A 120 -4.25 -20.97 24.35
N LEU A 121 -5.29 -20.16 24.58
CA LEU A 121 -6.12 -19.66 23.48
C LEU A 121 -5.32 -18.76 22.53
N GLY A 122 -4.43 -17.93 23.08
CA GLY A 122 -3.47 -17.13 22.33
C GLY A 122 -2.57 -18.00 21.46
N ASP A 123 -2.02 -19.08 22.00
CA ASP A 123 -1.17 -20.02 21.26
C ASP A 123 -1.92 -20.67 20.10
N PHE A 124 -3.19 -21.07 20.29
CA PHE A 124 -4.01 -21.59 19.19
C PHE A 124 -4.20 -20.56 18.08
N VAL A 125 -4.46 -19.30 18.42
CA VAL A 125 -4.59 -18.22 17.44
C VAL A 125 -3.27 -17.98 16.71
N LEU A 126 -2.18 -17.83 17.46
CA LEU A 126 -0.84 -17.51 16.94
C LEU A 126 -0.27 -18.64 16.08
N SER A 127 -0.60 -19.90 16.37
CA SER A 127 -0.23 -21.04 15.54
C SER A 127 -0.91 -21.04 14.16
N ASN A 128 -2.06 -20.37 14.01
CA ASN A 128 -2.74 -20.23 12.74
C ASN A 128 -2.42 -18.88 12.10
N SER A 129 -1.44 -18.88 11.18
CA SER A 129 -0.98 -17.66 10.52
C SER A 129 -2.08 -16.90 9.76
N ARG A 130 -3.10 -17.59 9.20
CA ARG A 130 -4.21 -16.94 8.47
C ARG A 130 -5.11 -16.17 9.43
N VAL A 131 -5.48 -16.80 10.54
CA VAL A 131 -6.29 -16.18 11.60
C VAL A 131 -5.50 -15.05 12.26
N THR A 132 -4.24 -15.28 12.60
CA THR A 132 -3.34 -14.26 13.16
C THR A 132 -3.22 -13.04 12.26
N ASN A 133 -2.92 -13.24 10.98
CA ASN A 133 -2.80 -12.14 10.02
C ASN A 133 -4.14 -11.39 9.83
N TYR A 134 -5.26 -12.11 9.87
CA TYR A 134 -6.58 -11.48 9.82
C TYR A 134 -6.83 -10.61 11.05
N ILE A 135 -6.61 -11.13 12.27
CA ILE A 135 -6.81 -10.39 13.52
C ILE A 135 -5.91 -9.16 13.55
N ILE A 136 -4.61 -9.33 13.29
CA ILE A 136 -3.64 -8.23 13.24
C ILE A 136 -4.11 -7.15 12.25
N LYS A 137 -4.59 -7.54 11.07
CA LYS A 137 -5.11 -6.60 10.07
C LYS A 137 -6.33 -5.82 10.59
N GLN A 138 -7.28 -6.48 11.26
CA GLN A 138 -8.47 -5.81 11.79
C GLN A 138 -8.13 -4.87 12.96
N CYS A 139 -7.34 -5.34 13.93
CA CYS A 139 -6.88 -4.51 15.05
C CYS A 139 -6.16 -3.25 14.55
N LYS A 140 -5.21 -3.41 13.62
CA LYS A 140 -4.48 -2.29 13.02
C LYS A 140 -5.37 -1.32 12.27
N LYS A 141 -6.36 -1.81 11.51
CA LYS A 141 -7.30 -0.94 10.78
C LYS A 141 -8.08 -0.05 11.74
N ASN A 142 -8.55 -0.62 12.86
CA ASN A 142 -9.32 0.12 13.85
C ASN A 142 -8.44 1.13 14.59
N GLN A 143 -7.26 0.72 15.07
CA GLN A 143 -6.30 1.60 15.74
C GLN A 143 -5.84 2.75 14.85
N LEU A 144 -5.62 2.49 13.56
CA LEU A 144 -5.25 3.52 12.60
C LEU A 144 -6.37 4.57 12.45
N ALA A 145 -7.61 4.11 12.28
CA ALA A 145 -8.76 5.01 12.14
C ALA A 145 -9.00 5.82 13.43
N GLU A 146 -8.86 5.17 14.59
CA GLU A 146 -8.97 5.81 15.90
C GLU A 146 -7.89 6.88 16.09
N PHE A 147 -6.63 6.54 15.80
CA PHE A 147 -5.53 7.50 15.88
C PHE A 147 -5.73 8.66 14.90
N GLU A 148 -6.12 8.41 13.65
CA GLU A 148 -6.30 9.48 12.65
C GLU A 148 -7.35 10.52 13.06
N CYS A 149 -8.29 10.16 13.94
CA CYS A 149 -9.29 11.06 14.52
C CYS A 149 -9.00 11.50 15.97
N SER A 150 -7.88 11.09 16.54
CA SER A 150 -7.54 11.32 17.95
C SER A 150 -6.99 12.73 18.22
N LYS A 151 -7.04 13.14 19.49
CA LYS A 151 -6.36 14.35 19.98
C LYS A 151 -4.84 14.27 19.82
N ASP A 152 -4.26 13.07 19.93
CA ASP A 152 -2.82 12.88 19.73
C ASP A 152 -2.40 13.24 18.31
N ASN A 153 -3.22 12.88 17.31
CA ASN A 153 -2.95 13.26 15.93
C ASN A 153 -3.14 14.77 15.70
N VAL A 154 -4.05 15.43 16.43
CA VAL A 154 -4.15 16.90 16.44
C VAL A 154 -2.84 17.50 16.96
N SER A 155 -2.35 17.07 18.13
CA SER A 155 -1.08 17.53 18.71
C SER A 155 0.10 17.29 17.78
N LEU A 156 0.19 16.10 17.17
CA LEU A 156 1.22 15.78 16.17
C LEU A 156 1.16 16.73 14.97
N SER A 157 -0.05 17.05 14.51
CA SER A 157 -0.25 17.94 13.36
C SER A 157 0.11 19.39 13.68
N ILE A 158 -0.25 19.87 14.88
CA ILE A 158 0.14 21.19 15.39
C ILE A 158 1.67 21.26 15.51
N ALA A 159 2.30 20.29 16.17
CA ALA A 159 3.76 20.23 16.30
C ALA A 159 4.44 20.26 14.92
N THR A 160 3.96 19.45 13.98
CA THR A 160 4.46 19.44 12.59
C THR A 160 4.31 20.81 11.92
N TYR A 161 3.21 21.51 12.16
CA TYR A 161 2.91 22.81 11.58
C TYR A 161 3.82 23.93 12.10
N TYR A 162 4.28 23.84 13.35
CA TYR A 162 5.17 24.81 13.99
C TYR A 162 6.65 24.40 14.00
N THR A 163 7.02 23.20 13.53
CA THR A 163 8.38 22.63 13.65
C THR A 163 9.50 23.54 13.10
N SER A 164 9.22 24.37 12.11
CA SER A 164 10.20 25.30 11.51
C SER A 164 9.60 26.70 11.38
N GLY A 165 8.92 27.17 12.42
CA GLY A 165 8.00 28.29 12.34
C GLY A 165 6.67 27.89 11.66
N VAL A 166 5.77 28.86 11.54
CA VAL A 166 4.42 28.66 10.99
C VAL A 166 4.48 28.25 9.52
N MET A 167 4.15 26.99 9.21
CA MET A 167 4.19 26.50 7.85
C MET A 167 2.98 26.98 7.01
N GLY A 168 3.25 27.61 5.86
CA GLY A 168 2.19 27.86 4.88
C GLY A 168 1.57 26.56 4.32
N LYS A 169 0.35 26.67 3.77
CA LYS A 169 -0.44 25.53 3.25
C LYS A 169 0.34 24.56 2.36
N ARG A 170 1.08 25.08 1.36
CA ARG A 170 1.86 24.25 0.43
C ARG A 170 2.98 23.48 1.14
N LYS A 171 3.71 24.16 2.03
CA LYS A 171 4.82 23.58 2.79
C LYS A 171 4.32 22.48 3.73
N TYR A 172 3.27 22.75 4.50
CA TYR A 172 2.67 21.76 5.39
C TYR A 172 2.16 20.53 4.62
N GLN A 173 1.46 20.72 3.50
CA GLN A 173 0.98 19.59 2.69
C GLN A 173 2.13 18.75 2.11
N ALA A 174 3.24 19.38 1.72
CA ALA A 174 4.43 18.67 1.27
C ALA A 174 5.00 17.79 2.40
N VAL A 175 5.23 18.38 3.59
CA VAL A 175 5.74 17.67 4.78
C VAL A 175 4.83 16.51 5.16
N ARG A 176 3.52 16.75 5.26
CA ARG A 176 2.51 15.73 5.56
C ARG A 176 2.59 14.54 4.59
N LEU A 177 2.70 14.83 3.29
CA LEU A 177 2.77 13.80 2.26
C LEU A 177 4.09 13.03 2.37
N THR A 178 5.23 13.69 2.57
CA THR A 178 6.52 13.01 2.70
C THR A 178 6.62 12.16 3.96
N SER A 179 5.99 12.58 5.07
CA SER A 179 6.03 11.82 6.33
C SER A 179 5.18 10.55 6.32
N SER A 180 4.20 10.44 5.41
CA SER A 180 3.23 9.32 5.39
C SER A 180 3.17 8.57 4.06
N MET A 181 3.78 9.10 3.00
CA MET A 181 3.70 8.54 1.64
C MET A 181 5.06 8.51 0.94
N LYS A 182 5.28 7.47 0.14
CA LYS A 182 6.44 7.30 -0.74
C LYS A 182 6.01 7.14 -2.19
N SER A 183 6.96 7.27 -3.13
CA SER A 183 6.72 6.96 -4.54
C SER A 183 6.27 5.51 -4.71
N SER A 184 5.42 5.29 -5.70
CA SER A 184 4.94 3.97 -6.08
C SER A 184 5.63 3.51 -7.35
N ASP A 185 6.19 2.30 -7.34
CA ASP A 185 6.76 1.68 -8.54
C ASP A 185 5.67 1.15 -9.48
N ALA A 186 4.43 1.01 -8.98
CA ALA A 186 3.32 0.45 -9.75
C ALA A 186 2.76 1.41 -10.81
N LYS A 187 2.91 2.74 -10.62
CA LYS A 187 2.43 3.75 -11.57
C LYS A 187 3.34 4.97 -11.50
N ARG A 188 3.83 5.44 -12.66
CA ARG A 188 4.63 6.68 -12.77
C ARG A 188 3.86 7.85 -12.14
N GLY A 189 4.48 8.51 -11.16
CA GLY A 189 3.87 9.61 -10.39
C GLY A 189 2.87 9.17 -9.31
N GLY A 190 2.61 7.87 -9.16
CA GLY A 190 1.78 7.34 -8.09
C GLY A 190 2.48 7.43 -6.73
N LYS A 191 1.70 7.61 -5.66
CA LYS A 191 2.18 7.54 -4.28
C LYS A 191 1.50 6.40 -3.54
N THR A 192 2.23 5.74 -2.65
CA THR A 192 1.72 4.72 -1.74
C THR A 192 2.06 5.10 -0.30
N ALA A 193 1.27 4.63 0.66
CA ALA A 193 1.57 4.87 2.07
C ALA A 193 2.92 4.24 2.46
N ILE A 194 3.71 4.97 3.24
CA ILE A 194 4.87 4.38 3.94
C ILE A 194 4.30 3.37 4.94
N LYS A 195 4.92 2.20 5.01
CA LYS A 195 4.50 1.11 5.88
C LYS A 195 5.65 0.74 6.79
N PHE A 196 5.44 0.74 8.10
CA PHE A 196 6.44 0.25 9.06
C PHE A 196 6.42 -1.28 9.18
N MET A 197 5.28 -1.89 8.88
CA MET A 197 5.07 -3.34 8.80
C MET A 197 4.19 -3.69 7.60
N PRO A 198 4.19 -4.94 7.12
CA PRO A 198 3.22 -5.39 6.12
C PRO A 198 1.80 -5.01 6.54
N ASN A 199 1.09 -4.33 5.64
CA ASN A 199 -0.28 -3.83 5.85
C ASN A 199 -0.47 -2.86 7.02
N CYS A 200 0.59 -2.22 7.52
CA CYS A 200 0.51 -1.20 8.57
C CYS A 200 1.06 0.13 8.05
N PRO A 201 0.21 0.98 7.43
CA PRO A 201 0.63 2.29 6.96
C PRO A 201 0.89 3.23 8.15
N ILE A 202 1.80 4.17 7.98
CA ILE A 202 1.99 5.27 8.93
C ILE A 202 0.73 6.14 8.92
N PRO A 203 0.13 6.46 10.09
CA PRO A 203 -1.02 7.34 10.18
C PRO A 203 -0.72 8.71 9.60
N LYS A 204 -1.73 9.32 8.96
CA LYS A 204 -1.55 10.63 8.36
C LYS A 204 -1.85 11.74 9.38
N PRO A 205 -0.99 12.76 9.49
CA PRO A 205 -1.36 14.01 10.14
C PRO A 205 -2.63 14.60 9.51
N PHE A 206 -3.29 15.50 10.24
CA PHE A 206 -4.48 16.21 9.78
C PHE A 206 -4.20 16.92 8.45
N THR A 207 -5.23 17.02 7.63
CA THR A 207 -5.15 17.91 6.46
C THR A 207 -4.99 19.35 6.92
N TYR A 208 -4.40 20.21 6.09
CA TYR A 208 -4.20 21.62 6.46
C TYR A 208 -5.50 22.29 6.90
N ASN A 209 -6.60 22.07 6.17
CA ASN A 209 -7.88 22.69 6.50
C ASN A 209 -8.43 22.17 7.84
N SER A 210 -8.35 20.85 8.07
CA SER A 210 -8.75 20.25 9.34
C SER A 210 -7.92 20.78 10.50
N LEU A 211 -6.59 20.87 10.32
CA LEU A 211 -5.67 21.41 11.31
C LEU A 211 -5.98 22.87 11.64
N VAL A 212 -6.11 23.74 10.64
CA VAL A 212 -6.42 25.16 10.86
C VAL A 212 -7.75 25.33 11.58
N ASN A 213 -8.74 24.47 11.29
CA ASN A 213 -10.00 24.49 12.02
C ASN A 213 -9.81 24.09 13.49
N GLU A 214 -8.94 23.14 13.81
CA GLU A 214 -8.62 22.83 15.21
C GLU A 214 -7.85 23.97 15.89
N ILE A 215 -6.87 24.57 15.22
CA ILE A 215 -6.10 25.72 15.76
C ILE A 215 -7.02 26.90 16.08
N LYS A 216 -7.99 27.19 15.20
CA LYS A 216 -8.97 28.27 15.42
C LYS A 216 -9.91 28.06 16.61
N LYS A 217 -10.06 26.83 17.08
CA LYS A 217 -10.85 26.55 18.30
C LYS A 217 -10.08 26.81 19.58
N ILE A 218 -8.75 26.97 19.49
CA ILE A 218 -7.91 27.30 20.63
C ILE A 218 -8.19 28.77 20.96
N ASP A 219 -8.80 28.99 22.11
CA ASP A 219 -8.96 30.34 22.64
C ASP A 219 -7.59 30.87 23.06
N VAL A 220 -7.11 31.86 22.31
CA VAL A 220 -5.88 32.59 22.60
C VAL A 220 -6.15 33.85 23.41
N GLU A 221 -7.39 34.03 23.86
CA GLU A 221 -7.88 35.18 24.61
C GLU A 221 -7.65 36.50 23.87
N LYS A 222 -7.61 37.63 24.59
CA LYS A 222 -7.47 38.95 23.99
C LYS A 222 -6.10 39.09 23.34
N VAL A 223 -6.11 39.46 22.06
CA VAL A 223 -4.92 39.74 21.27
C VAL A 223 -5.06 41.15 20.72
N TYR A 224 -4.02 41.95 20.87
CA TYR A 224 -3.94 43.33 20.42
C TYR A 224 -3.28 43.40 19.06
N SER A 225 -3.78 44.27 18.18
CA SER A 225 -3.14 44.56 16.91
C SER A 225 -1.90 45.42 17.16
N MET A 226 -0.76 45.02 16.60
CA MET A 226 0.47 45.84 16.66
C MET A 226 0.26 47.17 15.94
N GLU A 227 -0.51 47.17 14.85
CA GLU A 227 -0.82 48.36 14.07
C GLU A 227 -1.69 49.34 14.87
N GLU A 228 -2.73 48.86 15.53
CA GLU A 228 -3.65 49.75 16.28
C GLU A 228 -2.95 50.36 17.51
N GLU A 229 -2.13 49.58 18.21
CA GLU A 229 -1.54 50.01 19.48
C GLU A 229 -0.26 50.86 19.31
N PHE A 230 0.46 50.72 18.18
CA PHE A 230 1.77 51.36 17.98
C PHE A 230 1.88 52.18 16.68
N SER A 231 0.79 52.38 15.94
CA SER A 231 0.79 53.13 14.65
C SER A 231 1.31 54.56 14.73
N THR A 232 1.31 55.20 15.91
CA THR A 232 1.81 56.56 16.08
C THR A 232 3.32 56.66 16.29
N ASP A 233 3.99 55.56 16.63
CA ASP A 233 5.38 55.58 17.09
C ASP A 233 6.38 55.02 16.06
N VAL A 234 5.90 54.55 14.90
CA VAL A 234 6.75 53.93 13.88
C VAL A 234 6.45 54.51 12.49
N ASP A 235 7.33 55.41 12.04
CA ASP A 235 7.24 56.10 10.74
C ASP A 235 7.55 55.18 9.54
N ASP A 236 8.07 53.97 9.76
CA ASP A 236 8.50 53.06 8.69
C ASP A 236 8.05 51.61 8.92
N GLU A 237 7.43 51.05 7.87
CA GLU A 237 6.89 49.70 7.67
C GLU A 237 5.48 49.40 8.20
N ASN A 238 4.65 48.81 7.34
CA ASN A 238 3.38 48.17 7.72
C ASN A 238 3.67 47.01 8.68
N ILE A 239 3.62 47.27 9.99
CA ILE A 239 3.77 46.25 11.02
C ILE A 239 2.49 45.42 11.08
N ILE A 240 2.49 44.30 10.37
CA ILE A 240 1.40 43.31 10.41
C ILE A 240 1.70 42.30 11.51
N GLY A 241 0.96 42.37 12.61
CA GLY A 241 1.08 41.41 13.70
C GLY A 241 0.05 41.61 14.79
N CYS A 242 -0.10 40.59 15.63
CA CYS A 242 -0.87 40.68 16.86
C CYS A 242 0.01 40.21 18.02
N PHE A 243 -0.19 40.78 19.21
CA PHE A 243 0.49 40.36 20.43
C PHE A 243 -0.51 40.18 21.57
N ARG A 244 -0.15 39.36 22.56
CA ARG A 244 -0.92 39.21 23.80
C ARG A 244 -0.17 39.92 24.90
N ASP A 245 -0.84 40.83 25.59
CA ASP A 245 -0.21 41.56 26.70
C ASP A 245 -0.10 40.64 27.92
N LEU A 246 1.13 40.19 28.21
CA LEU A 246 1.38 39.29 29.34
C LEU A 246 1.17 39.98 30.69
N ARG A 247 1.16 41.33 30.74
CA ARG A 247 0.95 42.08 31.98
C ARG A 247 -0.45 41.88 32.56
N GLU A 248 -1.44 41.59 31.71
CA GLU A 248 -2.82 41.29 32.14
C GLU A 248 -2.93 40.02 32.99
N TYR A 249 -1.88 39.19 32.98
CA TYR A 249 -1.82 37.92 33.70
C TYR A 249 -0.89 37.97 34.91
N LEU A 250 -0.29 39.13 35.18
CA LEU A 250 0.51 39.34 36.38
C LEU A 250 -0.43 39.68 37.56
N PRO A 251 -0.19 39.10 38.75
CA PRO A 251 -1.00 39.33 39.95
C PRO A 251 -0.87 40.75 40.52
#